data_AF-A0A6G0XSK5-F1
#
_entry.id   AF-A0A6G0XSK5-F1
#
_cell.length_a   1.000
_cell.length_b   1.000
_cell.length_c   1.000
_cell.angle_alpha   90.00
_cell.angle_beta   90.00
_cell.angle_gamma   90.00
#
_symmetry.space_group_name_H-M   'P 1'
#
loop_
_entity.id
_entity.type
_entity.pdbx_description
1 polymer ?
#
loop_
_entity_poly.entity_id
_entity_poly.type
_entity_poly.pdbx_seq_one_letter_code
_entity_poly.pdbx_strand_id
1 'polypeptide(L)'
;MWTKRALDALVARIQAALEAHSMSEIEALAQNPMGRCFLGVGASVSAGFIEFAKTELASFLKQREPTEDAVVTAENLLAIVAEVVLDEDNAVHAAQLGIHGLLLKLLVHENDRIQEAASLVVVNSSTHNCSTTGINISFPCKTLPLEPPTRQWPQLQPLPRDPRDEDSQDERVVLIRAVKRRMTGQPKTGYLLWGAAVILARWIHLHRELFLEQTVLEVGSGLGLSGIVAASYSRKTILTDYQQDTLLALTYNVGLNQMQEMAAVEHLDWDHLDDEVFASLVALFITVVIQAPSVDMVIASDIICDPTTAEGCASESVDDKDDVCGRVL
;
A
#
# COMPACT_ATOMS: atom_id res chain seq x y z
N MET A 1 3.14 -5.82 -12.92
CA MET A 1 2.15 -4.72 -12.95
C MET A 1 0.78 -5.24 -13.32
N TRP A 2 -0.27 -4.54 -12.88
CA TRP A 2 -1.66 -4.93 -13.07
C TRP A 2 -2.23 -4.49 -14.42
N THR A 3 -3.33 -5.10 -14.83
CA THR A 3 -4.20 -4.57 -15.90
C THR A 3 -5.57 -4.24 -15.32
N LYS A 4 -6.26 -3.26 -15.90
CA LYS A 4 -7.62 -2.92 -15.45
C LYS A 4 -8.57 -4.13 -15.48
N ARG A 5 -8.48 -4.97 -16.52
CA ARG A 5 -9.26 -6.19 -16.66
C ARG A 5 -9.01 -7.18 -15.52
N ALA A 6 -7.75 -7.38 -15.12
CA ALA A 6 -7.42 -8.26 -14.01
C ALA A 6 -8.00 -7.76 -12.68
N LEU A 7 -8.03 -6.45 -12.47
CA LEU A 7 -8.63 -5.84 -11.27
C LEU A 7 -10.16 -5.94 -11.30
N ASP A 8 -10.80 -5.73 -12.44
CA ASP A 8 -12.25 -5.93 -12.61
C ASP A 8 -12.63 -7.40 -12.33
N ALA A 9 -11.81 -8.34 -12.82
CA ALA A 9 -11.99 -9.77 -12.54
C ALA A 9 -11.81 -10.12 -11.05
N LEU A 10 -10.88 -9.46 -10.35
CA LEU A 10 -10.71 -9.61 -8.90
C LEU A 10 -11.96 -9.16 -8.15
N VAL A 11 -12.53 -8.00 -8.50
CA VAL A 11 -13.77 -7.51 -7.87
C VAL A 11 -14.92 -8.47 -8.12
N ALA A 12 -15.08 -8.97 -9.35
CA ALA A 12 -16.10 -9.96 -9.68
C ALA A 12 -15.92 -11.26 -8.88
N ARG A 13 -14.67 -11.71 -8.69
CA ARG A 13 -14.34 -12.88 -7.88
C ARG A 13 -14.70 -12.68 -6.41
N ILE A 14 -14.41 -11.52 -5.83
CA ILE A 14 -14.81 -11.18 -4.46
C ILE A 14 -16.33 -11.24 -4.32
N GLN A 15 -17.07 -10.63 -5.23
CA GLN A 15 -18.54 -10.65 -5.21
C GLN A 15 -19.11 -12.06 -5.25
N ALA A 16 -18.62 -12.89 -6.19
CA ALA A 16 -19.06 -14.28 -6.30
C ALA A 16 -18.78 -15.08 -5.02
N ALA A 17 -17.61 -14.87 -4.38
CA ALA A 17 -17.26 -15.52 -3.12
C ALA A 17 -18.19 -15.08 -1.97
N LEU A 18 -18.55 -13.80 -1.89
CA LEU A 18 -19.51 -13.30 -0.89
C LEU A 18 -20.92 -13.87 -1.12
N GLU A 19 -21.41 -13.88 -2.36
CA GLU A 19 -22.72 -14.45 -2.70
C GLU A 19 -22.79 -15.96 -2.36
N ALA A 20 -21.73 -16.70 -2.67
CA ALA A 20 -21.61 -18.12 -2.37
C ALA A 20 -21.27 -18.41 -0.88
N HIS A 21 -21.07 -17.39 -0.04
CA HIS A 21 -20.63 -17.52 1.35
C HIS A 21 -19.32 -18.32 1.50
N SER A 22 -18.43 -18.21 0.52
CA SER A 22 -17.14 -18.91 0.47
C SER A 22 -16.09 -18.20 1.34
N MET A 23 -16.18 -18.33 2.67
CA MET A 23 -15.27 -17.63 3.59
C MET A 23 -13.80 -18.03 3.43
N SER A 24 -13.52 -19.27 3.03
CA SER A 24 -12.14 -19.72 2.73
C SER A 24 -11.47 -18.95 1.60
N GLU A 25 -12.25 -18.52 0.60
CA GLU A 25 -11.73 -17.72 -0.52
C GLU A 25 -11.49 -16.27 -0.11
N ILE A 26 -12.41 -15.70 0.68
CA ILE A 26 -12.25 -14.36 1.25
C ILE A 26 -11.01 -14.31 2.16
N GLU A 27 -10.85 -15.31 3.02
CA GLU A 27 -9.68 -15.45 3.90
C GLU A 27 -8.38 -15.50 3.09
N ALA A 28 -8.33 -16.31 2.03
CA ALA A 28 -7.16 -16.39 1.15
C ALA A 28 -6.82 -15.04 0.49
N LEU A 29 -7.82 -14.25 0.11
CA LEU A 29 -7.62 -12.90 -0.42
C LEU A 29 -7.12 -11.94 0.66
N ALA A 30 -7.58 -12.06 1.91
CA ALA A 30 -7.16 -11.21 3.01
C ALA A 30 -5.68 -11.42 3.42
N GLN A 31 -5.03 -12.50 2.98
CA GLN A 31 -3.63 -12.77 3.33
C GLN A 31 -2.62 -11.85 2.63
N ASN A 32 -2.97 -11.22 1.51
CA ASN A 32 -2.05 -10.34 0.78
C ASN A 32 -2.55 -8.87 0.72
N PRO A 33 -1.65 -7.88 0.60
CA PRO A 33 -2.01 -6.46 0.64
C PRO A 33 -3.05 -6.06 -0.42
N MET A 34 -2.92 -6.59 -1.63
CA MET A 34 -3.82 -6.29 -2.73
C MET A 34 -5.23 -6.84 -2.48
N GLY A 35 -5.34 -8.10 -2.04
CA GLY A 35 -6.63 -8.68 -1.68
C GLY A 35 -7.29 -7.94 -0.52
N ARG A 36 -6.55 -7.60 0.54
CA ARG A 36 -7.07 -6.75 1.64
C ARG A 36 -7.62 -5.43 1.11
N CYS A 37 -6.83 -4.69 0.33
CA CYS A 37 -7.24 -3.41 -0.25
C CYS A 37 -8.59 -3.51 -0.98
N PHE A 38 -8.77 -4.56 -1.80
CA PHE A 38 -9.98 -4.74 -2.61
C PHE A 38 -11.15 -5.40 -1.87
N LEU A 39 -10.95 -6.12 -0.78
CA LEU A 39 -12.04 -6.71 0.00
C LEU A 39 -12.98 -5.66 0.59
N GLY A 40 -12.47 -4.48 0.95
CA GLY A 40 -13.33 -3.37 1.38
C GLY A 40 -14.03 -2.65 0.23
N VAL A 41 -13.55 -2.78 -1.01
CA VAL A 41 -14.07 -2.07 -2.18
C VAL A 41 -15.41 -2.70 -2.61
N GLY A 42 -16.50 -1.96 -2.42
CA GLY A 42 -17.78 -2.29 -3.04
C GLY A 42 -17.78 -1.90 -4.52
N ALA A 43 -18.41 -2.68 -5.39
CA ALA A 43 -18.76 -2.18 -6.71
C ALA A 43 -19.89 -1.16 -6.59
N SER A 44 -20.09 -0.30 -7.59
CA SER A 44 -21.14 0.76 -7.59
C SER A 44 -22.57 0.25 -7.27
N VAL A 45 -22.81 -1.06 -7.30
CA VAL A 45 -24.10 -1.70 -7.02
C VAL A 45 -24.02 -2.85 -5.99
N SER A 46 -22.86 -3.19 -5.44
CA SER A 46 -22.73 -4.31 -4.49
C SER A 46 -21.87 -3.96 -3.28
N ALA A 47 -22.30 -4.43 -2.11
CA ALA A 47 -21.54 -4.36 -0.87
C ALA A 47 -20.16 -5.05 -0.99
N GLY A 48 -19.14 -4.48 -0.34
CA GLY A 48 -17.86 -5.15 -0.12
C GLY A 48 -17.96 -6.14 1.05
N PHE A 49 -16.84 -6.77 1.39
CA PHE A 49 -16.78 -7.73 2.49
C PHE A 49 -17.13 -7.09 3.85
N ILE A 50 -16.79 -5.82 4.06
CA ILE A 50 -17.01 -5.14 5.35
C ILE A 50 -18.51 -4.92 5.60
N GLU A 51 -19.27 -4.56 4.57
CA GLU A 51 -20.73 -4.45 4.63
C GLU A 51 -21.40 -5.82 4.82
N PHE A 52 -20.90 -6.85 4.14
CA PHE A 52 -21.32 -8.24 4.34
C PHE A 52 -21.11 -8.67 5.81
N ALA A 53 -19.88 -8.50 6.31
CA ALA A 53 -19.51 -8.87 7.67
C ALA A 53 -20.35 -8.11 8.72
N LYS A 54 -20.59 -6.81 8.52
CA LYS A 54 -21.47 -6.02 9.37
C LYS A 54 -22.87 -6.62 9.46
N THR A 55 -23.42 -7.05 8.33
CA THR A 55 -24.79 -7.61 8.25
C THR A 55 -24.88 -8.94 8.99
N GLU A 56 -23.91 -9.83 8.75
CA GLU A 56 -23.84 -11.14 9.39
C GLU A 56 -23.62 -11.03 10.90
N LEU A 57 -22.69 -10.19 11.35
CA LEU A 57 -22.44 -9.96 12.79
C LEU A 57 -23.66 -9.33 13.49
N ALA A 58 -24.37 -8.43 12.82
CA ALA A 58 -25.61 -7.87 13.35
C ALA A 58 -26.73 -8.91 13.42
N SER A 59 -26.75 -9.88 12.51
CA SER A 59 -27.67 -11.03 12.55
C SER A 59 -27.35 -11.96 13.71
N PHE A 60 -26.06 -12.29 13.89
CA PHE A 60 -25.56 -13.11 15.01
C PHE A 60 -25.95 -12.51 16.36
N LEU A 61 -25.73 -11.21 16.58
CA LEU A 61 -26.06 -10.52 17.84
C LEU A 61 -27.57 -10.47 18.18
N LYS A 62 -28.46 -10.78 17.23
CA LYS A 62 -29.91 -10.89 17.52
C LYS A 62 -30.29 -12.26 18.09
N GLN A 63 -29.41 -13.24 17.98
CA GLN A 63 -29.64 -14.59 18.50
C GLN A 63 -29.46 -14.57 20.02
N ARG A 64 -30.45 -15.11 20.74
CA ARG A 64 -30.44 -15.11 22.21
C ARG A 64 -29.60 -16.26 22.78
N GLU A 65 -29.61 -17.39 22.09
CA GLU A 65 -28.83 -18.59 22.39
C GLU A 65 -28.28 -19.12 21.04
N PRO A 66 -27.12 -18.63 20.58
CA PRO A 66 -26.54 -19.07 19.32
C PRO A 66 -26.10 -20.54 19.39
N THR A 67 -26.26 -21.27 18.29
CA THR A 67 -25.73 -22.64 18.17
C THR A 67 -24.21 -22.62 18.06
N GLU A 68 -23.54 -23.75 18.35
CA GLU A 68 -22.08 -23.84 18.20
C GLU A 68 -21.63 -23.53 16.77
N ASP A 69 -22.37 -23.98 15.76
CA ASP A 69 -22.08 -23.66 14.35
C ASP A 69 -22.18 -22.15 14.07
N ALA A 70 -23.12 -21.44 14.69
CA ALA A 70 -23.26 -20.00 14.55
C ALA A 70 -22.11 -19.25 15.23
N VAL A 71 -21.63 -19.74 16.38
CA VAL A 71 -20.45 -19.21 17.08
C VAL A 71 -19.21 -19.38 16.20
N VAL A 72 -18.96 -20.59 15.68
CA VAL A 72 -17.82 -20.87 14.79
C VAL A 72 -17.86 -19.98 13.54
N THR A 73 -19.04 -19.80 12.95
CA THR A 73 -19.21 -18.93 11.77
C THR A 73 -18.88 -17.48 12.10
N ALA A 74 -19.37 -16.96 13.23
CA ALA A 74 -19.12 -15.58 13.64
C ALA A 74 -17.65 -15.34 14.04
N GLU A 75 -17.02 -16.30 14.70
CA GLU A 75 -15.60 -16.27 15.04
C GLU A 75 -14.72 -16.24 13.78
N ASN A 76 -14.97 -17.14 12.82
CA ASN A 76 -14.25 -17.14 11.54
C ASN A 76 -14.43 -15.82 10.79
N LEU A 77 -15.66 -15.29 10.77
CA LEU A 77 -15.93 -14.00 10.15
C LEU A 77 -15.16 -12.86 10.83
N LEU A 78 -15.11 -12.84 12.18
CA LEU A 78 -14.35 -11.86 12.94
C LEU A 78 -12.84 -11.97 12.69
N ALA A 79 -12.30 -13.18 12.55
CA ALA A 79 -10.90 -13.41 12.19
C ALA A 79 -10.58 -12.81 10.82
N ILE A 80 -11.44 -13.03 9.81
CA ILE A 80 -11.26 -12.41 8.49
C ILE A 80 -11.38 -10.89 8.56
N VAL A 81 -12.33 -10.35 9.34
CA VAL A 81 -12.44 -8.90 9.57
C VAL A 81 -11.14 -8.37 10.18
N ALA A 82 -10.54 -9.07 11.14
CA ALA A 82 -9.29 -8.66 11.77
C ALA A 82 -8.12 -8.59 10.78
N GLU A 83 -8.06 -9.49 9.80
CA GLU A 83 -7.08 -9.43 8.70
C GLU A 83 -7.37 -8.26 7.76
N VAL A 84 -8.63 -8.07 7.35
CA VAL A 84 -9.02 -7.04 6.37
C VAL A 84 -8.78 -5.62 6.91
N VAL A 85 -8.95 -5.39 8.21
CA VAL A 85 -8.69 -4.09 8.85
C VAL A 85 -7.22 -3.81 9.13
N LEU A 86 -6.28 -4.71 8.76
CA LEU A 86 -4.86 -4.32 8.68
C LEU A 86 -4.63 -3.29 7.56
N ASP A 87 -5.55 -3.19 6.60
CA ASP A 87 -5.60 -2.08 5.64
C ASP A 87 -6.29 -0.86 6.26
N GLU A 88 -5.58 0.27 6.27
CA GLU A 88 -6.05 1.51 6.90
C GLU A 88 -7.40 1.99 6.36
N ASP A 89 -7.57 1.97 5.05
CA ASP A 89 -8.79 2.49 4.44
C ASP A 89 -9.98 1.58 4.76
N ASN A 90 -9.74 0.27 4.89
CA ASN A 90 -10.74 -0.69 5.36
C ASN A 90 -11.08 -0.49 6.83
N ALA A 91 -10.11 -0.26 7.71
CA ALA A 91 -10.36 0.05 9.11
C ALA A 91 -11.19 1.34 9.26
N VAL A 92 -10.87 2.38 8.48
CA VAL A 92 -11.64 3.62 8.41
C VAL A 92 -13.06 3.35 7.88
N HIS A 93 -13.20 2.57 6.82
CA HIS A 93 -14.50 2.22 6.24
C HIS A 93 -15.37 1.43 7.23
N ALA A 94 -14.81 0.43 7.91
CA ALA A 94 -15.47 -0.33 8.98
C ALA A 94 -15.95 0.59 10.11
N ALA A 95 -15.13 1.57 10.50
CA ALA A 95 -15.50 2.55 11.52
C ALA A 95 -16.65 3.45 11.06
N GLN A 96 -16.62 3.94 9.81
CA GLN A 96 -17.67 4.76 9.19
C GLN A 96 -18.99 4.00 9.03
N LEU A 97 -18.93 2.70 8.77
CA LEU A 97 -20.09 1.81 8.69
C LEU A 97 -20.71 1.51 10.07
N GLY A 98 -20.05 1.88 11.17
CA GLY A 98 -20.54 1.68 12.52
C GLY A 98 -20.23 0.31 13.13
N ILE A 99 -19.27 -0.43 12.57
CA ILE A 99 -18.90 -1.78 13.08
C ILE A 99 -18.41 -1.72 14.54
N HIS A 100 -17.83 -0.59 14.97
CA HIS A 100 -17.45 -0.37 16.37
C HIS A 100 -18.59 -0.65 17.36
N GLY A 101 -19.84 -0.30 17.02
CA GLY A 101 -21.00 -0.55 17.89
C GLY A 101 -21.37 -2.03 18.00
N LEU A 102 -21.06 -2.83 16.97
CA LEU A 102 -21.19 -4.29 17.02
C LEU A 102 -20.05 -4.89 17.84
N LEU A 103 -18.81 -4.44 17.61
CA LEU A 103 -17.63 -4.92 18.33
C LEU A 103 -17.74 -4.69 19.83
N LEU A 104 -18.24 -3.52 20.28
CA LEU A 104 -18.47 -3.28 21.71
C LEU A 104 -19.43 -4.28 22.35
N LYS A 105 -20.42 -4.79 21.61
CA LYS A 105 -21.33 -5.83 22.09
C LYS A 105 -20.69 -7.22 22.06
N LEU A 106 -19.89 -7.49 21.02
CA LEU A 106 -19.18 -8.77 20.87
C LEU A 106 -18.06 -8.93 21.92
N LEU A 107 -17.39 -7.83 22.31
CA LEU A 107 -16.38 -7.81 23.37
C LEU A 107 -16.92 -8.17 24.76
N VAL A 108 -18.22 -8.04 24.98
CA VAL A 108 -18.88 -8.39 26.25
C VAL A 108 -19.82 -9.59 26.10
N HIS A 109 -19.68 -10.35 25.01
CA HIS A 109 -20.51 -11.51 24.71
C HIS A 109 -20.18 -12.67 25.65
N GLU A 110 -21.16 -13.49 26.06
CA GLU A 110 -20.93 -14.56 27.05
C GLU A 110 -19.97 -15.68 26.59
N ASN A 111 -19.76 -15.80 25.28
CA ASN A 111 -18.85 -16.78 24.68
C ASN A 111 -17.44 -16.20 24.50
N ASP A 112 -16.45 -16.81 25.14
CA ASP A 112 -15.04 -16.35 25.13
C ASP A 112 -14.41 -16.28 23.73
N ARG A 113 -14.75 -17.21 22.82
CA ARG A 113 -14.21 -17.23 21.44
C ARG A 113 -14.60 -15.98 20.67
N ILE A 114 -15.84 -15.52 20.87
CA ILE A 114 -16.35 -14.31 20.25
C ILE A 114 -15.69 -13.07 20.84
N GLN A 115 -15.48 -13.03 22.16
CA GLN A 115 -14.77 -11.92 22.81
C GLN A 115 -13.35 -11.81 22.28
N GLU A 116 -12.61 -12.92 22.20
CA GLU A 116 -11.23 -12.97 21.72
C GLU A 116 -11.13 -12.54 20.27
N ALA A 117 -11.98 -13.08 19.39
CA ALA A 117 -12.01 -12.70 17.98
C ALA A 117 -12.36 -11.21 17.78
N ALA A 118 -13.32 -10.67 18.54
CA ALA A 118 -13.66 -9.25 18.50
C ALA A 118 -12.52 -8.36 19.02
N SER A 119 -11.81 -8.81 20.05
CA SER A 119 -10.62 -8.12 20.58
C SER A 119 -9.54 -7.98 19.51
N LEU A 120 -9.29 -9.04 18.75
CA LEU A 120 -8.29 -9.02 17.67
C LEU A 120 -8.62 -7.96 16.61
N VAL A 121 -9.89 -7.81 16.23
CA VAL A 121 -10.32 -6.74 15.29
C VAL A 121 -9.97 -5.36 15.84
N VAL A 122 -10.23 -5.10 17.13
CA VAL A 122 -9.94 -3.81 17.76
C VAL A 122 -8.45 -3.55 17.85
N VAL A 123 -7.66 -4.56 18.24
CA VAL A 123 -6.20 -4.45 18.31
C VAL A 123 -5.64 -4.14 16.93
N ASN A 124 -5.98 -4.90 15.90
CA ASN A 124 -5.47 -4.70 14.54
C ASN A 124 -5.84 -3.31 14.00
N SER A 125 -7.08 -2.87 14.22
CA SER A 125 -7.56 -1.53 13.86
C SER A 125 -6.90 -0.40 14.65
N SER A 126 -6.13 -0.68 15.70
CA SER A 126 -5.49 0.33 16.54
C SER A 126 -3.96 0.26 16.46
N THR A 127 -3.41 -0.70 15.73
CA THR A 127 -1.96 -0.88 15.62
C THR A 127 -1.33 0.09 14.61
N HIS A 128 -0.03 0.37 14.80
CA HIS A 128 0.76 1.08 13.80
C HIS A 128 0.82 0.36 12.46
N ASN A 129 0.63 -0.97 12.41
CA ASN A 129 0.58 -1.74 11.17
C ASN A 129 -0.61 -1.33 10.28
N CYS A 130 -1.71 -0.90 10.89
CA CYS A 130 -2.86 -0.33 10.20
C CYS A 130 -2.69 1.19 9.92
N SER A 131 -1.92 1.92 10.73
CA SER A 131 -1.72 3.37 10.59
C SER A 131 -0.52 3.70 9.70
N THR A 132 -0.73 3.51 8.40
CA THR A 132 0.27 3.75 7.36
C THR A 132 0.35 5.20 6.85
N THR A 133 -0.60 6.06 7.24
CA THR A 133 -0.58 7.50 6.91
C THR A 133 -0.17 8.40 8.07
N GLY A 134 0.18 7.82 9.24
CA GLY A 134 0.48 8.58 10.46
C GLY A 134 -0.76 9.25 11.09
N ILE A 135 -1.95 9.01 10.54
CA ILE A 135 -3.21 9.50 11.08
C ILE A 135 -3.69 8.48 12.11
N ASN A 136 -3.84 8.96 13.35
CA ASN A 136 -4.48 8.17 14.38
C ASN A 136 -5.95 7.99 13.99
N ILE A 137 -6.27 6.81 13.46
CA ILE A 137 -7.65 6.43 13.24
C ILE A 137 -8.27 6.38 14.63
N SER A 138 -9.12 7.37 14.94
CA SER A 138 -9.94 7.30 16.13
C SER A 138 -10.87 6.11 15.90
N PHE A 139 -10.52 4.94 16.40
CA PHE A 139 -11.45 3.85 16.57
C PHE A 139 -11.92 3.93 18.03
N PRO A 140 -13.21 4.26 18.30
CA PRO A 140 -14.30 4.46 17.35
C PRO A 140 -14.27 5.82 16.63
N CYS A 141 -14.66 5.83 15.34
CA CYS A 141 -14.73 7.05 14.55
C CYS A 141 -15.98 7.84 14.94
N LYS A 142 -15.78 9.06 15.48
CA LYS A 142 -16.87 9.85 16.11
C LYS A 142 -17.72 10.64 15.12
N THR A 143 -17.32 10.71 13.86
CA THR A 143 -18.04 11.44 12.80
C THR A 143 -18.61 10.46 11.79
N LEU A 144 -19.93 10.33 11.79
CA LEU A 144 -20.66 9.58 10.76
C LEU A 144 -20.79 10.42 9.49
N PRO A 145 -20.52 9.86 8.30
CA PRO A 145 -20.73 10.55 7.03
C PRO A 145 -22.22 10.80 6.76
N LEU A 146 -22.54 11.89 6.05
CA LEU A 146 -23.92 12.28 5.70
C LEU A 146 -24.55 11.34 4.66
N GLU A 147 -23.72 10.72 3.82
CA GLU A 147 -24.10 9.70 2.85
C GLU A 147 -23.54 8.35 3.28
N PRO A 148 -24.13 7.22 2.84
CA PRO A 148 -23.54 5.90 3.07
C PRO A 148 -22.08 5.90 2.60
N PRO A 149 -21.11 5.57 3.48
CA PRO A 149 -19.71 5.55 3.08
C PRO A 149 -19.53 4.50 1.99
N THR A 150 -18.74 4.84 0.97
CA THR A 150 -18.32 3.89 -0.05
C THR A 150 -16.80 3.85 -0.10
N ARG A 151 -16.26 2.64 -0.19
CA ARG A 151 -14.83 2.44 -0.35
C ARG A 151 -14.45 2.59 -1.81
N GLN A 152 -13.74 3.67 -2.12
CA GLN A 152 -13.19 3.90 -3.47
C GLN A 152 -12.01 2.97 -3.74
N TRP A 153 -11.66 2.79 -5.02
CA TRP A 153 -10.42 2.12 -5.39
C TRP A 153 -9.20 2.98 -5.00
N PRO A 154 -8.00 2.37 -4.85
CA PRO A 154 -6.76 3.14 -4.93
C PRO A 154 -6.67 3.89 -6.28
N GLN A 155 -5.79 4.88 -6.37
CA GLN A 155 -5.59 5.60 -7.62
C GLN A 155 -4.93 4.68 -8.65
N LEU A 156 -5.57 4.48 -9.80
CA LEU A 156 -4.99 3.76 -10.92
C LEU A 156 -4.18 4.74 -11.76
N GLN A 157 -2.88 4.50 -11.85
CA GLN A 157 -1.97 5.24 -12.73
C GLN A 157 -1.76 4.46 -14.02
N PRO A 158 -2.39 4.88 -15.13
CA PRO A 158 -2.24 4.19 -16.40
C PRO A 158 -0.86 4.46 -17.00
N LEU A 159 -0.27 3.41 -17.56
CA LEU A 159 0.93 3.50 -18.37
C LEU A 159 0.57 3.56 -19.87
N PRO A 160 1.38 4.24 -20.69
CA PRO A 160 1.12 4.31 -22.12
C PRO A 160 1.14 2.91 -22.73
N ARG A 161 0.28 2.67 -23.72
CA ARG A 161 0.29 1.40 -24.46
C ARG A 161 1.64 1.21 -25.14
N ASP A 162 2.17 0.01 -25.04
CA ASP A 162 3.43 -0.37 -25.67
C ASP A 162 3.24 -1.65 -26.52
N PRO A 163 3.70 -1.68 -27.79
CA PRO A 163 3.51 -2.84 -28.66
C PRO A 163 4.15 -4.14 -28.16
N ARG A 164 5.13 -4.07 -27.25
CA ARG A 164 5.79 -5.27 -26.70
C ARG A 164 4.98 -5.90 -25.56
N ASP A 165 3.85 -5.31 -25.17
CA ASP A 165 2.94 -5.90 -24.21
C ASP A 165 2.03 -6.93 -24.90
N GLU A 166 2.08 -8.18 -24.41
CA GLU A 166 1.43 -9.36 -25.02
C GLU A 166 -0.08 -9.15 -25.28
N ASP A 167 -0.74 -8.36 -24.44
CA ASP A 167 -2.15 -7.97 -24.57
C ASP A 167 -2.29 -6.46 -24.86
N SER A 168 -1.93 -6.03 -26.07
CA SER A 168 -1.97 -4.62 -26.54
C SER A 168 -3.32 -3.87 -26.38
N GLN A 169 -4.39 -4.57 -25.99
CA GLN A 169 -5.71 -4.00 -25.73
C GLN A 169 -5.93 -3.59 -24.26
N ASP A 170 -5.20 -4.17 -23.32
CA ASP A 170 -5.37 -3.91 -21.88
C ASP A 170 -4.39 -2.85 -21.37
N GLU A 171 -4.92 -1.85 -20.68
CA GLU A 171 -4.13 -0.78 -20.08
C GLU A 171 -3.42 -1.31 -18.82
N ARG A 172 -2.08 -1.25 -18.82
CA ARG A 172 -1.28 -1.51 -17.63
C ARG A 172 -1.48 -0.36 -16.64
N VAL A 173 -1.68 -0.72 -15.37
CA VAL A 173 -1.91 0.24 -14.30
C VAL A 173 -1.01 -0.07 -13.11
N VAL A 174 -0.57 1.01 -12.46
CA VAL A 174 0.07 0.96 -11.15
C VAL A 174 -0.92 1.47 -10.12
N LEU A 175 -1.05 0.75 -9.00
CA LEU A 175 -1.95 1.13 -7.93
C LEU A 175 -1.23 2.03 -6.93
N ILE A 176 -1.74 3.22 -6.69
CA ILE A 176 -1.18 4.14 -5.70
C ILE A 176 -2.28 4.55 -4.74
N ARG A 177 -2.08 4.29 -3.45
CA ARG A 177 -2.93 4.87 -2.43
C ARG A 177 -2.42 6.27 -2.08
N ALA A 178 -3.16 7.28 -2.53
CA ALA A 178 -2.90 8.67 -2.16
C ALA A 178 -3.39 8.94 -0.72
N VAL A 179 -2.57 9.63 0.06
CA VAL A 179 -2.94 10.04 1.43
C VAL A 179 -3.78 11.32 1.36
N LYS A 180 -5.06 11.21 1.74
CA LYS A 180 -6.06 12.29 1.52
C LYS A 180 -6.05 13.40 2.57
N ARG A 181 -5.48 13.17 3.75
CA ARG A 181 -5.47 14.14 4.85
C ARG A 181 -4.05 14.65 5.08
N ARG A 182 -3.84 15.95 4.90
CA ARG A 182 -2.60 16.61 5.26
C ARG A 182 -2.47 16.62 6.79
N MET A 183 -1.40 16.06 7.33
CA MET A 183 -1.02 16.29 8.72
C MET A 183 -0.68 17.79 8.87
N THR A 184 -1.31 18.46 9.82
CA THR A 184 -1.06 19.89 10.09
C THR A 184 0.27 20.08 10.80
N GLY A 185 1.15 20.95 10.29
CA GLY A 185 2.31 21.45 11.04
C GLY A 185 3.64 21.55 10.26
N GLN A 186 3.79 20.83 9.15
CA GLN A 186 4.92 20.96 8.22
C GLN A 186 4.44 20.77 6.78
N PRO A 187 5.07 21.38 5.76
CA PRO A 187 4.76 21.12 4.36
C PRO A 187 5.27 19.72 3.96
N LYS A 188 4.62 18.65 4.45
CA LYS A 188 4.94 17.28 4.06
C LYS A 188 4.44 17.02 2.63
N THR A 189 5.33 17.03 1.64
CA THR A 189 5.01 16.85 0.21
C THR A 189 5.06 15.40 -0.27
N GLY A 190 5.76 14.49 0.43
CA GLY A 190 5.95 13.09 0.05
C GLY A 190 4.67 12.25 -0.07
N TYR A 191 3.55 12.73 0.48
CA TYR A 191 2.22 12.09 0.41
C TYR A 191 1.44 12.39 -0.87
N LEU A 192 1.92 13.32 -1.67
CA LEU A 192 1.26 13.72 -2.90
C LEU A 192 1.90 12.96 -4.05
N LEU A 193 1.06 12.50 -4.97
CA LEU A 193 1.54 12.03 -6.24
C LEU A 193 1.81 13.23 -7.15
N TRP A 194 3.09 13.52 -7.36
CA TRP A 194 3.55 14.63 -8.18
C TRP A 194 3.51 14.30 -9.67
N GLY A 195 3.28 15.32 -10.50
CA GLY A 195 3.19 15.16 -11.95
C GLY A 195 4.49 14.61 -12.57
N ALA A 196 5.65 14.97 -12.02
CA ALA A 196 6.95 14.47 -12.49
C ALA A 196 7.07 12.95 -12.31
N ALA A 197 6.57 12.39 -11.20
CA ALA A 197 6.55 10.95 -10.97
C ALA A 197 5.71 10.21 -12.03
N VAL A 198 4.58 10.80 -12.43
CA VAL A 198 3.75 10.25 -13.51
C VAL A 198 4.50 10.26 -14.84
N ILE A 199 5.22 11.35 -15.15
CA ILE A 199 5.99 11.46 -16.39
C ILE A 199 7.15 10.45 -16.39
N LEU A 200 7.92 10.38 -15.31
CA LEU A 200 9.05 9.47 -15.18
C LEU A 200 8.61 8.00 -15.25
N ALA A 201 7.56 7.61 -14.53
CA ALA A 201 7.00 6.26 -14.59
C ALA A 201 6.62 5.84 -16.02
N ARG A 202 5.99 6.74 -16.77
CA ARG A 202 5.63 6.48 -18.19
C ARG A 202 6.88 6.38 -19.07
N TRP A 203 7.89 7.21 -18.83
CA TRP A 203 9.16 7.16 -19.55
C TRP A 203 9.88 5.83 -19.28
N ILE A 204 10.00 5.41 -18.02
CA ILE A 204 10.58 4.12 -17.61
C ILE A 204 9.88 2.97 -18.33
N HIS A 205 8.55 2.97 -18.37
CA HIS A 205 7.80 1.92 -19.07
C HIS A 205 8.14 1.82 -20.56
N LEU A 206 8.25 2.97 -21.24
CA LEU A 206 8.58 3.05 -22.66
C LEU A 206 10.05 2.73 -22.95
N HIS A 207 10.94 2.93 -21.97
CA HIS A 207 12.38 2.69 -22.07
C HIS A 207 12.86 1.54 -21.18
N ARG A 208 11.97 0.56 -20.93
CA ARG A 208 12.20 -0.55 -19.99
C ARG A 208 13.46 -1.38 -20.28
N GLU A 209 13.93 -1.38 -21.51
CA GLU A 209 15.19 -2.01 -21.90
C GLU A 209 16.42 -1.44 -21.17
N LEU A 210 16.36 -0.18 -20.74
CA LEU A 210 17.44 0.46 -19.98
C LEU A 210 17.54 -0.05 -18.54
N PHE A 211 16.47 -0.66 -18.03
CA PHE A 211 16.36 -1.11 -16.65
C PHE A 211 16.69 -2.60 -16.49
N LEU A 212 16.76 -3.36 -17.60
CA LEU A 212 17.07 -4.78 -17.56
C LEU A 212 18.39 -5.05 -16.84
N GLU A 213 18.37 -6.00 -15.91
CA GLU A 213 19.52 -6.42 -15.10
C GLU A 213 20.10 -5.32 -14.19
N GLN A 214 19.49 -4.13 -14.12
CA GLN A 214 20.01 -3.02 -13.32
C GLN A 214 19.58 -3.13 -11.85
N THR A 215 20.45 -2.67 -10.96
CA THR A 215 20.11 -2.26 -9.59
C THR A 215 19.83 -0.76 -9.58
N VAL A 216 18.59 -0.37 -9.27
CA VAL A 216 18.12 1.02 -9.32
C VAL A 216 17.99 1.59 -7.91
N LEU A 217 18.40 2.83 -7.69
CA LEU A 217 18.11 3.61 -6.49
C LEU A 217 17.18 4.78 -6.86
N GLU A 218 16.00 4.84 -6.26
CA GLU A 218 15.11 6.00 -6.34
C GLU A 218 15.27 6.85 -5.08
N VAL A 219 15.71 8.09 -5.28
CA VAL A 219 15.87 9.07 -4.20
C VAL A 219 14.64 9.96 -4.13
N GLY A 220 14.08 10.14 -2.93
CA GLY A 220 12.87 10.94 -2.72
C GLY A 220 11.64 10.31 -3.37
N SER A 221 11.42 9.03 -3.08
CA SER A 221 10.41 8.18 -3.73
C SER A 221 8.98 8.64 -3.46
N GLY A 222 8.70 9.33 -2.35
CA GLY A 222 7.35 9.72 -1.97
C GLY A 222 6.41 8.51 -1.91
N LEU A 223 5.38 8.49 -2.78
CA LEU A 223 4.45 7.35 -2.90
C LEU A 223 4.96 6.18 -3.77
N GLY A 224 6.12 6.33 -4.42
CA GLY A 224 6.85 5.24 -5.09
C GLY A 224 6.43 4.92 -6.53
N LEU A 225 5.69 5.79 -7.20
CA LEU A 225 5.16 5.49 -8.54
C LEU A 225 6.27 5.13 -9.54
N SER A 226 7.32 5.94 -9.66
CA SER A 226 8.38 5.73 -10.65
C SER A 226 9.19 4.48 -10.35
N GLY A 227 9.63 4.30 -9.11
CA GLY A 227 10.41 3.13 -8.73
C GLY A 227 9.63 1.83 -8.67
N ILE A 228 8.31 1.84 -8.41
CA ILE A 228 7.45 0.64 -8.59
C ILE A 228 7.43 0.21 -10.06
N VAL A 229 7.39 1.18 -11.00
CA VAL A 229 7.52 0.86 -12.43
C VAL A 229 8.92 0.37 -12.75
N ALA A 230 9.96 0.99 -12.22
CA ALA A 230 11.34 0.55 -12.41
C ALA A 230 11.55 -0.89 -11.92
N ALA A 231 11.03 -1.22 -10.73
CA ALA A 231 11.10 -2.55 -10.11
C ALA A 231 10.46 -3.65 -10.97
N SER A 232 9.53 -3.29 -11.86
CA SER A 232 8.92 -4.24 -12.79
C SER A 232 9.83 -4.64 -13.95
N TYR A 233 10.94 -3.93 -14.15
CA TYR A 233 11.87 -4.10 -15.27
C TYR A 233 13.32 -4.27 -14.85
N SER A 234 13.63 -4.02 -13.57
CA SER A 234 14.98 -4.10 -13.01
C SER A 234 15.25 -5.40 -12.27
N ARG A 235 16.52 -5.66 -11.95
CA ARG A 235 16.92 -6.76 -11.06
C ARG A 235 16.48 -6.47 -9.63
N LYS A 236 16.70 -5.24 -9.19
CA LYS A 236 16.25 -4.73 -7.89
C LYS A 236 16.07 -3.22 -7.98
N THR A 237 15.10 -2.69 -7.25
CA THR A 237 14.95 -1.25 -7.00
C THR A 237 15.00 -0.96 -5.50
N ILE A 238 15.71 0.07 -5.10
CA ILE A 238 15.75 0.61 -3.75
C ILE A 238 14.97 1.91 -3.77
N LEU A 239 13.93 2.02 -2.96
CA LEU A 239 13.06 3.17 -2.89
C LEU A 239 13.36 3.88 -1.58
N THR A 240 13.88 5.10 -1.64
CA THR A 240 14.25 5.84 -0.45
C THR A 240 13.46 7.12 -0.25
N ASP A 241 13.21 7.46 1.01
CA ASP A 241 12.64 8.73 1.44
C ASP A 241 13.15 9.05 2.85
N TYR A 242 12.98 10.31 3.27
CA TYR A 242 13.38 10.76 4.60
C TYR A 242 12.28 10.55 5.65
N GLN A 243 11.02 10.83 5.29
CA GLN A 243 9.96 10.87 6.29
C GLN A 243 9.46 9.45 6.62
N GLN A 244 9.52 9.05 7.89
CA GLN A 244 9.08 7.71 8.33
C GLN A 244 7.64 7.37 7.91
N ASP A 245 6.72 8.31 8.10
CA ASP A 245 5.32 8.15 7.70
C ASP A 245 5.18 7.97 6.15
N THR A 246 6.11 8.52 5.36
CA THR A 246 6.16 8.38 3.89
C THR A 246 6.72 7.02 3.52
N LEU A 247 7.75 6.53 4.21
CA LEU A 247 8.26 5.15 4.06
C LEU A 247 7.18 4.10 4.36
N LEU A 248 6.31 4.33 5.34
CA LEU A 248 5.17 3.45 5.61
C LEU A 248 4.17 3.43 4.45
N ALA A 249 3.82 4.61 3.91
CA ALA A 249 2.94 4.73 2.77
C ALA A 249 3.54 4.10 1.49
N LEU A 250 4.84 4.29 1.28
CA LEU A 250 5.63 3.72 0.21
C LEU A 250 5.66 2.19 0.28
N THR A 251 5.96 1.64 1.46
CA THR A 251 5.96 0.19 1.72
C THR A 251 4.58 -0.42 1.41
N TYR A 252 3.51 0.26 1.80
CA TYR A 252 2.15 -0.16 1.47
C TYR A 252 1.93 -0.18 -0.05
N ASN A 253 2.34 0.86 -0.79
CA ASN A 253 2.18 0.92 -2.24
C ASN A 253 3.02 -0.14 -2.98
N VAL A 254 4.23 -0.45 -2.49
CA VAL A 254 5.05 -1.57 -2.99
C VAL A 254 4.29 -2.89 -2.82
N GLY A 255 3.70 -3.10 -1.65
CA GLY A 255 2.91 -4.30 -1.37
C GLY A 255 1.64 -4.42 -2.21
N LEU A 256 0.97 -3.29 -2.45
CA LEU A 256 -0.23 -3.22 -3.30
C LEU A 256 0.05 -3.61 -4.76
N ASN A 257 1.28 -3.40 -5.22
CA ASN A 257 1.73 -3.78 -6.56
C ASN A 257 2.48 -5.12 -6.60
N GLN A 258 2.55 -5.86 -5.48
CA GLN A 258 3.27 -7.13 -5.35
C GLN A 258 4.75 -7.03 -5.73
N MET A 259 5.41 -5.93 -5.31
CA MET A 259 6.80 -5.65 -5.66
C MET A 259 7.81 -5.90 -4.53
N GLN A 260 7.42 -6.53 -3.41
CA GLN A 260 8.29 -6.71 -2.23
C GLN A 260 9.56 -7.52 -2.52
N GLU A 261 9.52 -8.43 -3.50
CA GLU A 261 10.70 -9.21 -3.89
C GLU A 261 11.66 -8.38 -4.76
N MET A 262 11.14 -7.45 -5.56
CA MET A 262 11.91 -6.66 -6.52
C MET A 262 12.29 -5.27 -5.97
N ALA A 263 11.55 -4.77 -5.00
CA ALA A 263 11.72 -3.44 -4.42
C ALA A 263 11.96 -3.51 -2.90
N ALA A 264 12.97 -2.80 -2.43
CA ALA A 264 13.21 -2.57 -1.01
C ALA A 264 12.90 -1.10 -0.67
N VAL A 265 12.38 -0.82 0.52
CA VAL A 265 12.05 0.53 0.98
C VAL A 265 12.96 0.88 2.14
N GLU A 266 13.73 1.96 2.00
CA GLU A 266 14.75 2.34 2.98
C GLU A 266 14.71 3.82 3.35
N HIS A 267 15.14 4.12 4.57
CA HIS A 267 15.29 5.50 5.02
C HIS A 267 16.58 6.10 4.44
N LEU A 268 16.47 7.28 3.84
CA LEU A 268 17.62 8.06 3.39
C LEU A 268 17.42 9.53 3.75
N ASP A 269 18.38 10.08 4.50
CA ASP A 269 18.51 11.51 4.76
C ASP A 269 19.69 12.02 3.94
N TRP A 270 19.42 12.70 2.82
CA TRP A 270 20.47 13.19 1.95
C TRP A 270 21.21 14.43 2.49
N ASP A 271 20.69 15.09 3.53
CA ASP A 271 21.23 16.37 4.03
C ASP A 271 22.35 16.11 5.04
N HIS A 272 22.43 14.87 5.53
CA HIS A 272 23.38 14.40 6.54
C HIS A 272 24.14 13.16 6.06
N LEU A 273 24.43 13.10 4.76
CA LEU A 273 25.34 12.10 4.19
C LEU A 273 26.76 12.51 4.53
N ASP A 274 27.33 11.93 5.57
CA ASP A 274 28.80 11.87 5.63
C ASP A 274 29.25 10.89 4.52
N ASP A 275 30.12 11.29 3.59
CA ASP A 275 30.52 10.51 2.40
C ASP A 275 30.85 9.04 2.71
N GLU A 276 31.58 8.81 3.81
CA GLU A 276 31.99 7.48 4.26
C GLU A 276 30.80 6.66 4.82
N VAL A 277 29.83 7.32 5.46
CA VAL A 277 28.65 6.70 6.05
C VAL A 277 27.61 6.39 4.98
N PHE A 278 27.40 7.29 4.00
CA PHE A 278 26.52 7.02 2.87
C PHE A 278 27.03 5.89 2.01
N ALA A 279 28.30 5.94 1.59
CA ALA A 279 28.91 4.86 0.83
C ALA A 279 28.90 3.54 1.61
N SER A 280 29.13 3.55 2.92
CA SER A 280 29.08 2.34 3.75
C SER A 280 27.66 1.83 4.00
N LEU A 281 26.66 2.70 4.20
CA LEU A 281 25.27 2.29 4.39
C LEU A 281 24.69 1.75 3.09
N VAL A 282 24.92 2.43 1.98
CA VAL A 282 24.53 1.99 0.65
C VAL A 282 25.27 0.70 0.30
N ALA A 283 26.59 0.61 0.48
CA ALA A 283 27.34 -0.62 0.21
C ALA A 283 26.95 -1.78 1.12
N LEU A 284 26.75 -1.55 2.42
CA LEU A 284 26.31 -2.57 3.38
C LEU A 284 24.89 -3.03 3.04
N PHE A 285 24.00 -2.11 2.68
CA PHE A 285 22.63 -2.44 2.31
C PHE A 285 22.56 -3.20 0.97
N ILE A 286 23.30 -2.74 -0.04
CA ILE A 286 23.41 -3.42 -1.33
C ILE A 286 24.03 -4.82 -1.13
N THR A 287 25.07 -4.95 -0.31
CA THR A 287 25.76 -6.24 -0.10
C THR A 287 24.95 -7.21 0.75
N VAL A 288 24.31 -6.73 1.83
CA VAL A 288 23.63 -7.58 2.83
C VAL A 288 22.17 -7.85 2.47
N VAL A 289 21.46 -6.85 1.96
CA VAL A 289 20.01 -6.93 1.71
C VAL A 289 19.70 -7.24 0.26
N ILE A 290 20.47 -6.68 -0.68
CA ILE A 290 20.22 -6.85 -2.12
C ILE A 290 21.11 -7.94 -2.74
N GLN A 291 22.20 -8.32 -2.06
CA GLN A 291 23.24 -9.23 -2.58
C GLN A 291 23.79 -8.76 -3.94
N ALA A 292 23.87 -7.45 -4.15
CA ALA A 292 24.45 -6.84 -5.35
C ALA A 292 25.78 -6.13 -5.01
N PRO A 293 26.66 -5.89 -6.01
CA PRO A 293 27.93 -5.22 -5.78
C PRO A 293 27.84 -3.68 -5.81
N SER A 294 26.84 -3.11 -6.50
CA SER A 294 26.69 -1.67 -6.71
C SER A 294 25.27 -1.29 -7.16
N VAL A 295 24.95 0.00 -7.08
CA VAL A 295 23.81 0.62 -7.79
C VAL A 295 24.28 1.00 -9.20
N ASP A 296 23.50 0.64 -10.21
CA ASP A 296 23.83 0.89 -11.62
C ASP A 296 23.16 2.18 -12.13
N MET A 297 22.03 2.56 -11.53
CA MET A 297 21.20 3.69 -11.95
C MET A 297 20.56 4.39 -10.76
N VAL A 298 20.60 5.73 -10.77
CA VAL A 298 19.85 6.56 -9.84
C VAL A 298 18.75 7.27 -10.60
N ILE A 299 17.53 7.22 -10.05
CA ILE A 299 16.37 7.96 -10.56
C ILE A 299 15.82 8.86 -9.46
N ALA A 300 15.21 9.98 -9.84
CA ALA A 300 14.46 10.82 -8.92
C ALA A 300 13.39 11.63 -9.64
N SER A 301 12.30 11.95 -8.94
CA SER A 301 11.21 12.76 -9.52
C SER A 301 10.74 13.84 -8.56
N ASP A 302 10.78 15.10 -9.01
CA ASP A 302 10.35 16.29 -8.27
C ASP A 302 11.06 16.54 -6.93
N ILE A 303 12.34 16.11 -6.85
CA ILE A 303 13.13 16.28 -5.63
C ILE A 303 13.67 17.71 -5.46
N ILE A 304 14.03 18.40 -6.56
CA ILE A 304 14.57 19.77 -6.50
C ILE A 304 13.40 20.76 -6.51
N CYS A 305 12.97 21.16 -5.31
CA CYS A 305 11.86 22.12 -5.13
C CYS A 305 12.29 23.47 -4.54
N ASP A 306 13.55 23.58 -4.09
CA ASP A 306 14.18 24.82 -3.65
C ASP A 306 15.71 24.78 -3.88
N PRO A 307 16.42 25.93 -3.85
CA PRO A 307 17.84 26.00 -4.13
C PRO A 307 18.73 25.16 -3.19
N THR A 308 18.36 24.99 -1.93
CA THR A 308 19.15 24.20 -0.96
C THR A 308 19.09 22.70 -1.28
N THR A 309 17.96 22.22 -1.79
CA THR A 309 17.84 20.85 -2.29
C THR A 309 18.69 20.61 -3.55
N ALA A 310 18.87 21.63 -4.39
CA ALA A 310 19.75 21.54 -5.57
C ALA A 310 21.23 21.42 -5.18
N GLU A 311 21.67 22.14 -4.14
CA GLU A 311 23.05 22.11 -3.66
C GLU A 311 23.41 20.73 -3.07
N GLY A 312 22.54 20.13 -2.24
CA GLY A 312 22.74 18.78 -1.69
C GLY A 312 22.70 17.67 -2.74
N CYS A 313 21.88 17.79 -3.80
CA CYS A 313 21.90 16.86 -4.92
C CYS A 313 23.15 16.99 -5.81
N ALA A 314 23.64 18.22 -6.01
CA ALA A 314 24.71 18.49 -6.95
C ALA A 314 26.11 18.26 -6.36
N SER A 315 26.31 18.47 -5.06
CA SER A 315 27.61 18.28 -4.39
C SER A 315 28.16 16.85 -4.57
N GLU A 316 27.28 15.86 -4.70
CA GLU A 316 27.64 14.45 -4.88
C GLU A 316 27.91 14.04 -6.34
N SER A 317 27.58 14.89 -7.31
CA SER A 317 27.69 14.56 -8.75
C SER A 317 28.94 15.11 -9.44
N VAL A 318 29.73 15.94 -8.76
CA VAL A 318 30.77 16.78 -9.41
C VAL A 318 32.21 16.39 -9.06
N ASP A 319 32.46 15.55 -8.04
CA ASP A 319 33.84 15.28 -7.60
C ASP A 319 34.47 13.97 -8.10
N ASP A 320 33.79 13.16 -8.93
CA ASP A 320 34.41 11.97 -9.52
C ASP A 320 35.03 12.27 -10.90
N LYS A 321 36.31 12.66 -10.89
CA LYS A 321 37.14 12.80 -12.09
C LYS A 321 37.70 11.47 -12.62
N ASP A 322 37.37 10.34 -12.02
CA ASP A 322 37.87 9.03 -12.43
C ASP A 322 36.71 8.02 -12.65
N ASP A 323 36.11 8.08 -13.84
CA ASP A 323 35.58 6.92 -14.59
C ASP A 323 34.67 5.89 -13.85
N VAL A 324 33.71 6.33 -13.05
CA VAL A 324 32.55 5.50 -12.65
C VAL A 324 31.28 6.04 -13.30
N CYS A 325 30.90 5.44 -14.42
CA CYS A 325 29.70 5.78 -15.20
C CYS A 325 28.42 5.34 -14.46
N GLY A 326 27.99 6.10 -13.45
CA GLY A 326 26.61 6.08 -12.97
C GLY A 326 25.75 7.00 -13.83
N ARG A 327 24.73 6.47 -14.52
CA ARG A 327 23.74 7.32 -15.21
C ARG A 327 22.74 7.82 -14.17
N VAL A 328 22.77 9.12 -13.90
CA VAL A 328 21.70 9.84 -13.20
C VAL A 328 20.65 10.24 -14.23
N LEU A 329 19.40 9.78 -14.05
CA LEU A 329 18.26 10.07 -14.93
C LEU A 329 17.13 10.76 -14.16
#